data_AF-A0A2T4TIA3-F1
#
_entry.id   AF-A0A2T4TIA3-F1
#
_cell.length_a   1.000
_cell.length_b   1.000
_cell.length_c   1.000
_cell.angle_alpha   90.00
_cell.angle_beta   90.00
_cell.angle_gamma   90.00
#
_symmetry.space_group_name_H-M   'P 1'
#
loop_
_entity.id
_entity.type
_entity.pdbx_description
1 polymer ?
#
loop_
_entity_poly.entity_id
_entity_poly.type
_entity_poly.pdbx_seq_one_letter_code
_entity_poly.pdbx_strand_id
1 'polypeptide(L)' 'MNIRERFGALCSRLGVEFQCPHCHSNNIIRSGKSSTGKQCYRCKSCRKRFITVYNIQGLSS' A
#
# COMPACT_ATOMS: atom_id res chain seq x y z
N MET A 1 17.79 -10.90 17.49
CA MET A 1 17.46 -9.48 17.71
C MET A 1 16.03 -9.24 17.26
N ASN A 2 15.21 -8.80 18.21
CA ASN A 2 13.84 -8.32 17.99
C ASN A 2 13.85 -7.17 16.99
N ILE A 3 13.01 -7.20 15.96
CA ILE A 3 12.47 -5.97 15.38
C ILE A 3 11.12 -6.27 14.69
N ARG A 4 10.08 -6.14 15.50
CA ARG A 4 8.69 -6.01 15.07
C ARG A 4 8.55 -4.61 14.45
N GLU A 5 9.01 -4.41 13.23
CA GLU A 5 8.87 -3.11 12.57
C GLU A 5 7.76 -3.14 11.53
N ARG A 6 6.58 -2.73 11.99
CA ARG A 6 5.93 -1.47 11.60
C ARG A 6 6.20 -0.91 10.20
N PHE A 7 6.31 -1.74 9.16
CA PHE A 7 6.27 -1.24 7.79
C PHE A 7 4.81 -1.06 7.35
N GLY A 8 4.44 0.21 7.15
CA GLY A 8 3.12 0.61 6.66
C GLY A 8 2.80 -0.09 5.34
N ALA A 9 1.57 -0.59 5.25
CA ALA A 9 1.01 -1.35 4.14
C ALA A 9 1.54 -2.79 3.97
N LEU A 10 0.82 -3.71 4.64
CA LEU A 10 0.72 -5.15 4.37
C LEU A 10 1.06 -5.57 2.92
N CYS A 11 2.25 -6.15 2.74
CA CYS A 11 2.65 -6.87 1.53
C CYS A 11 3.33 -8.21 1.87
N SER A 12 2.85 -8.93 2.88
CA SER A 12 3.51 -10.15 3.40
C SER A 12 3.36 -11.42 2.53
N ARG A 13 2.87 -11.36 1.29
CA ARG A 13 2.74 -12.54 0.41
C ARG A 13 3.38 -12.45 -0.97
N LEU A 14 3.77 -11.25 -1.44
CA LEU A 14 4.33 -11.07 -2.80
C LEU A 14 5.63 -10.24 -2.83
N GLY A 15 6.13 -9.76 -1.69
CA GLY A 15 7.40 -9.00 -1.63
C GLY A 15 7.41 -7.67 -2.38
N VAL A 16 6.27 -7.20 -2.89
CA VAL A 16 6.19 -5.94 -3.62
C VAL A 16 6.13 -4.78 -2.63
N GLU A 17 7.18 -3.95 -2.64
CA GLU A 17 7.22 -2.71 -1.88
C GLU A 17 6.10 -1.77 -2.35
N PHE A 18 5.18 -1.45 -1.46
CA PHE A 18 4.04 -0.58 -1.76
C PHE A 18 4.37 0.87 -1.43
N GLN A 19 4.50 1.70 -2.46
CA GLN A 19 4.85 3.12 -2.33
C GLN A 19 3.68 4.04 -2.71
N CYS A 20 3.67 5.27 -2.17
CA CYS A 20 2.67 6.24 -2.56
C CYS A 20 2.86 6.65 -4.02
N PRO A 21 1.85 6.52 -4.90
CA PRO A 21 1.98 6.85 -6.33
C PRO A 21 2.16 8.35 -6.61
N HIS A 22 2.09 9.19 -5.58
CA HIS A 22 2.21 10.65 -5.73
C HIS A 22 3.54 11.22 -5.21
N CYS A 23 4.21 10.53 -4.30
CA CYS A 23 5.45 11.03 -3.69
C CYS A 23 6.46 9.92 -3.36
N HIS A 24 6.17 8.68 -3.75
CA HIS A 24 6.98 7.48 -3.54
C HIS A 24 7.35 7.20 -2.07
N SER A 25 6.68 7.84 -1.12
CA SER A 25 6.91 7.57 0.30
C SER A 25 6.25 6.27 0.74
N ASN A 26 6.95 5.52 1.58
CA ASN A 26 6.48 4.28 2.22
C ASN A 26 5.54 4.55 3.42
N ASN A 27 5.32 5.82 3.77
CA ASN A 27 4.50 6.23 4.90
C ASN A 27 3.00 6.13 4.59
N ILE A 28 2.49 4.92 4.37
CA ILE A 28 1.12 4.69 3.90
C ILE A 28 0.31 3.98 4.99
N ILE A 29 -0.93 4.44 5.19
CA ILE A 29 -1.90 3.83 6.09
C ILE A 29 -3.17 3.42 5.34
N ARG A 30 -3.87 2.41 5.87
CA ARG A 30 -5.22 2.04 5.41
C ARG A 30 -6.22 3.12 5.84
N SER A 31 -7.07 3.55 4.91
CA SER A 31 -8.06 4.62 5.08
C SER A 31 -9.46 4.13 4.69
N GLY A 32 -9.88 3.00 5.26
CA GLY A 32 -11.19 2.39 4.98
C GLY A 32 -11.30 1.79 3.57
N LYS A 33 -12.53 1.52 3.14
CA LYS A 33 -12.84 0.99 1.80
C LYS A 33 -13.66 2.01 1.01
N SER A 34 -13.54 1.99 -0.32
CA SER A 34 -14.44 2.73 -1.20
C SER A 34 -15.86 2.16 -1.14
N SER A 35 -16.83 2.86 -1.72
CA SER A 35 -18.20 2.35 -1.93
C SER A 35 -18.23 1.02 -2.70
N THR A 36 -17.23 0.80 -3.57
CA THR A 36 -17.02 -0.45 -4.32
C THR A 36 -16.25 -1.54 -3.54
N GLY A 37 -15.99 -1.33 -2.25
CA GLY A 37 -15.30 -2.29 -1.39
C GLY A 37 -13.78 -2.35 -1.55
N LYS A 38 -13.19 -1.58 -2.48
CA LYS A 38 -11.73 -1.54 -2.70
C LYS A 38 -11.02 -0.85 -1.53
N GLN A 39 -9.86 -1.36 -1.15
CA GLN A 39 -9.09 -0.77 -0.05
C GLN A 39 -8.53 0.60 -0.45
N CYS A 40 -8.90 1.63 0.32
CA CYS A 40 -8.34 2.97 0.21
C CYS A 40 -7.11 3.10 1.12
N TYR A 41 -6.11 3.83 0.64
CA TYR A 41 -4.88 4.14 1.35
C TYR A 41 -4.69 5.64 1.43
N ARG A 42 -3.99 6.10 2.46
CA ARG A 42 -3.59 7.50 2.63
C ARG A 42 -2.10 7.55 2.92
N CYS A 43 -1.38 8.37 2.17
CA CYS A 43 0.01 8.68 2.48
C CYS A 43 0.06 9.72 3.62
N LYS A 44 0.88 9.50 4.64
CA LYS A 44 1.13 10.49 5.71
C LYS A 44 2.04 11.62 5.26
N SER A 45 2.96 11.36 4.32
CA SER A 45 3.90 12.38 3.82
C SER A 45 3.22 13.41 2.93
N CYS A 46 2.53 12.98 1.87
CA CYS A 46 1.85 13.92 0.96
C CYS A 46 0.35 14.12 1.28
N ARG A 47 -0.19 13.41 2.28
CA ARG A 47 -1.60 13.46 2.72
C ARG A 47 -2.65 13.04 1.68
N LYS A 48 -2.23 12.66 0.46
CA LYS A 48 -3.10 12.19 -0.62
C LYS A 48 -3.66 10.79 -0.35
N ARG A 49 -4.86 10.54 -0.90
CA ARG A 49 -5.56 9.26 -0.84
C ARG A 49 -5.55 8.60 -2.21
N PHE A 50 -5.43 7.28 -2.24
CA PHE A 50 -5.41 6.48 -3.45
C PHE A 50 -5.95 5.09 -3.16
N ILE A 51 -6.49 4.42 -4.18
CA ILE A 51 -6.95 3.03 -4.09
C ILE A 51 -5.84 2.17 -4.67
N THR A 52 -5.47 1.08 -3.98
CA THR A 52 -4.53 0.13 -4.60
C THR A 52 -5.27 -0.64 -5.69
N VAL A 53 -4.72 -0.61 -6.90
CA VAL A 53 -5.04 -1.61 -7.91
C VAL A 53 -3.86 -2.56 -7.84
N TYR A 54 -4.06 -3.77 -7.31
CA TYR A 54 -3.03 -4.80 -7.39
C TYR A 54 -2.85 -5.10 -8.87
N ASN A 55 -1.89 -4.44 -9.52
CA ASN A 55 -1.52 -4.80 -10.86
C ASN A 55 -0.61 -6.02 -10.73
N ILE A 56 -1.22 -7.20 -10.70
CA ILE A 56 -0.54 -8.50 -10.83
C ILE A 56 -0.05 -8.65 -12.28
N GLN A 57 0.85 -7.77 -12.72
CA GLN A 57 1.71 -8.00 -13.88
C GLN A 57 2.83 -8.93 -13.41
N GLY A 58 2.58 -10.23 -13.39
CA GLY A 58 3.60 -11.21 -12.98
C GLY A 58 3.15 -12.66 -12.86
N LEU A 59 1.93 -13.00 -13.30
CA LEU A 59 1.50 -14.39 -13.52
C LEU A 59 1.10 -14.54 -14.99
N SER A 60 2.04 -14.29 -15.89
CA SER A 60 2.01 -14.82 -17.24
C SER A 60 3.22 -15.74 -17.36
N SER A 61 2.90 -17.03 -17.34
CA SER A 61 3.80 -18.19 -17.48
C SER A 61 4.71 -18.12 -18.71
#